data_AF-A0A260WB39-F1
#
_entry.id   AF-A0A260WB39-F1
#
_cell.length_a   1.000
_cell.length_b   1.000
_cell.length_c   1.000
_cell.angle_alpha   90.00
_cell.angle_beta   90.00
_cell.angle_gamma   90.00
#
_symmetry.space_group_name_H-M   'P 1'
#
loop_
_entity.id
_entity.type
_entity.pdbx_description
1 polymer ?
#
loop_
_entity_poly.entity_id
_entity_poly.type
_entity_poly.pdbx_seq_one_letter_code
_entity_poly.pdbx_strand_id
1 'polypeptide(L)'
;MTVEDFGGRRTLSAEELLVLVGDYALVDETGEQRGRIESVAQEGLSVVLTVTEEAGPAVVSLTPEEQVTVEPYDGGKAPVVP
;
A
#
# COMPACT_ATOMS: atom_id res chain seq x y z
N MET A 1 -20.92 -4.78 21.84
CA MET A 1 -20.19 -5.46 20.75
C MET A 1 -20.16 -4.44 19.61
N THR A 2 -19.36 -3.38 19.75
CA THR A 2 -17.90 -3.27 19.49
C THR A 2 -17.65 -3.23 17.99
N VAL A 3 -17.40 -1.99 17.53
CA VAL A 3 -17.10 -1.48 16.19
C VAL A 3 -16.71 -2.56 15.18
N GLU A 4 -17.50 -2.64 14.11
CA GLU A 4 -17.17 -3.39 12.90
C GLU A 4 -15.92 -2.78 12.25
N ASP A 5 -14.78 -3.47 12.39
CA ASP A 5 -13.51 -3.14 11.74
C ASP A 5 -13.67 -3.39 10.21
N PHE A 6 -14.22 -2.40 9.50
CA PHE A 6 -14.48 -2.48 8.05
C PHE A 6 -13.31 -1.99 7.19
N GLY A 7 -12.10 -1.81 7.74
CA GLY A 7 -11.09 -0.98 7.08
C GLY A 7 -10.07 -1.70 6.19
N GLY A 8 -9.79 -2.99 6.43
CA GLY A 8 -8.74 -3.70 5.67
C GLY A 8 -7.32 -3.10 5.76
N ARG A 9 -7.12 -2.07 6.61
CA ARG A 9 -5.83 -1.41 6.82
C ARG A 9 -4.86 -2.35 7.51
N ARG A 10 -3.63 -2.41 7.01
CA ARG A 10 -2.58 -3.33 7.48
C ARG A 10 -1.26 -2.60 7.55
N THR A 11 -0.51 -2.87 8.61
CA THR A 11 0.91 -2.51 8.68
C THR A 11 1.72 -3.77 8.44
N LEU A 12 2.62 -3.73 7.48
CA LEU A 12 3.48 -4.84 7.08
C LEU A 12 4.88 -4.33 6.78
N SER A 13 5.84 -5.24 6.70
CA SER A 13 7.17 -4.90 6.21
C SER A 13 7.15 -4.58 4.71
N ALA A 14 8.12 -3.79 4.24
CA ALA A 14 8.27 -3.50 2.82
C ALA A 14 8.49 -4.78 2.00
N GLU A 15 9.20 -5.77 2.55
CA GLU A 15 9.38 -7.07 1.90
C GLU A 15 8.04 -7.80 1.68
N GLU A 16 7.12 -7.74 2.65
CA GLU A 16 5.79 -8.34 2.51
C GLU A 16 4.96 -7.68 1.40
N LEU A 17 5.24 -6.43 1.00
CA LEU A 17 4.56 -5.79 -0.13
C LEU A 17 4.89 -6.47 -1.47
N LEU A 18 6.04 -7.13 -1.60
CA LEU A 18 6.43 -7.83 -2.82
C LEU A 18 5.52 -9.01 -3.14
N VAL A 19 4.86 -9.56 -2.12
CA VAL A 19 3.94 -10.71 -2.25
C VAL A 19 2.50 -10.33 -1.97
N LEU A 20 2.23 -9.05 -1.68
CA LEU A 20 0.88 -8.55 -1.45
C LEU A 20 0.11 -8.52 -2.77
N VAL A 21 -1.05 -9.18 -2.80
CA VAL A 21 -1.91 -9.25 -3.98
C VAL A 21 -3.15 -8.40 -3.74
N GLY A 22 -3.40 -7.46 -4.64
CA GLY A 22 -4.59 -6.60 -4.60
C GLY A 22 -4.27 -5.16 -4.95
N ASP A 23 -5.30 -4.32 -4.90
CA ASP A 23 -5.19 -2.89 -5.17
C ASP A 23 -5.16 -2.13 -3.85
N TYR A 24 -4.05 -1.46 -3.57
CA TYR A 24 -3.77 -0.85 -2.27
C TYR A 24 -3.32 0.61 -2.40
N ALA A 25 -3.71 1.41 -1.42
CA ALA A 25 -3.16 2.73 -1.18
C ALA A 25 -2.05 2.65 -0.14
N LEU A 26 -1.00 3.46 -0.30
CA LEU A 26 -0.05 3.74 0.75
C LEU A 26 -0.68 4.75 1.72
N VAL A 27 -0.53 4.50 3.01
CA VAL A 27 -1.01 5.36 4.09
C VAL A 27 0.19 6.05 4.71
N ASP A 28 0.05 7.35 4.94
CA ASP A 28 1.09 8.14 5.62
C ASP A 28 1.00 8.03 7.15
N GLU A 29 1.86 8.78 7.82
CA GLU A 29 1.97 8.85 9.28
C GLU A 29 0.83 9.65 9.95
N THR A 30 0.07 10.48 9.21
CA THR A 30 -1.16 11.12 9.73
C THR A 30 -2.35 10.18 9.64
N GLY A 31 -2.20 9.07 8.91
CA GLY A 31 -3.24 8.07 8.67
C GLY A 31 -4.10 8.42 7.47
N GLU A 32 -3.65 9.30 6.57
CA GLU A 32 -4.31 9.63 5.32
C GLU A 32 -3.77 8.79 4.16
N GLN A 33 -4.59 8.58 3.13
CA GLN A 33 -4.14 7.92 1.91
C GLN A 33 -3.23 8.85 1.14
N ARG A 34 -1.95 8.47 1.07
CA ARG A 34 -0.93 9.20 0.32
C ARG A 34 -1.13 9.05 -1.19
N GLY A 35 -1.47 7.84 -1.62
CA GLY A 35 -1.74 7.54 -3.04
C GLY A 35 -1.83 6.04 -3.33
N ARG A 36 -2.21 5.71 -4.56
CA ARG A 36 -2.37 4.31 -5.02
C ARG A 36 -1.03 3.68 -5.35
N ILE A 37 -0.77 2.48 -4.86
CA ILE A 37 0.43 1.71 -5.21
C ILE A 37 0.21 1.08 -6.60
N GLU A 38 0.98 1.52 -7.58
CA GLU A 38 0.92 1.01 -8.97
C GLU A 38 1.87 -0.16 -9.20
N SER A 39 3.01 -0.17 -8.52
CA SER A 39 4.00 -1.24 -8.64
C SER A 39 4.85 -1.36 -7.39
N VAL A 40 5.21 -2.59 -7.06
CA VAL A 40 6.22 -2.91 -6.03
C VAL A 40 7.30 -3.75 -6.70
N ALA A 41 8.56 -3.40 -6.51
CA ALA A 41 9.70 -4.13 -7.03
C ALA A 41 10.83 -4.17 -6.02
N GLN A 42 11.73 -5.14 -6.16
CA GLN A 42 12.98 -5.17 -5.41
C GLN A 42 14.11 -4.67 -6.30
N GLU A 43 14.84 -3.66 -5.83
CA GLU A 43 16.05 -3.14 -6.46
C GLU A 43 17.25 -3.34 -5.53
N GLY A 44 18.07 -4.34 -5.82
CA GLY A 44 19.16 -4.75 -4.94
C GLY A 44 18.64 -5.22 -3.57
N LEU A 45 18.96 -4.45 -2.53
CA LEU A 45 18.53 -4.70 -1.15
C LEU A 45 17.35 -3.80 -0.72
N SER A 46 16.81 -2.98 -1.62
CA SER A 46 15.72 -2.07 -1.33
C SER A 46 14.43 -2.53 -1.99
N VAL A 47 13.31 -2.18 -1.36
CA VAL A 47 11.98 -2.31 -1.96
C VAL A 47 11.58 -0.95 -2.50
N VAL A 48 11.22 -0.91 -3.78
CA VAL A 48 10.86 0.31 -4.50
C VAL A 48 9.38 0.25 -4.87
N LEU A 49 8.65 1.29 -4.51
CA LEU A 49 7.24 1.49 -4.80
C LEU A 49 7.07 2.64 -5.79
N THR A 50 6.19 2.45 -6.76
CA THR A 50 5.64 3.57 -7.53
C THR A 50 4.24 3.84 -7.00
N VAL A 51 4.01 5.06 -6.51
CA VAL A 51 2.74 5.51 -5.94
C VAL A 51 2.20 6.64 -6.80
N THR A 52 0.95 6.56 -7.25
CA THR A 52 0.27 7.68 -7.91
C THR A 52 -0.40 8.54 -6.85
N GLU A 53 0.16 9.73 -6.61
CA GLU A 53 -0.37 10.76 -5.71
C GLU A 53 -1.15 11.82 -6.51
N GLU A 54 -1.88 12.71 -5.84
CA GLU A 54 -2.61 13.82 -6.50
C GLU A 54 -1.68 14.73 -7.31
N ALA A 55 -0.46 14.96 -6.81
CA ALA A 55 0.55 15.77 -7.47
C ALA A 55 1.26 15.06 -8.64
N GLY A 56 1.02 13.75 -8.84
CA GLY A 56 1.66 12.92 -9.85
C GLY A 56 2.30 11.64 -9.28
N PRO A 57 3.01 10.86 -10.12
CA PRO A 57 3.68 9.65 -9.67
C PRO A 57 4.91 9.99 -8.82
N ALA A 58 5.05 9.28 -7.70
CA ALA A 58 6.19 9.34 -6.81
C ALA A 58 6.81 7.96 -6.62
N VAL A 59 8.14 7.94 -6.47
CA VAL A 59 8.90 6.72 -6.18
C VAL A 59 9.30 6.75 -4.72
N VAL A 60 9.01 5.66 -4.00
CA VAL A 60 9.39 5.49 -2.60
C VAL A 60 10.33 4.30 -2.50
N SER A 61 11.51 4.50 -1.90
CA SER A 61 12.49 3.45 -1.66
C SER A 61 12.56 3.17 -0.17
N LEU A 62 12.42 1.89 0.19
CA LEU A 62 12.34 1.41 1.57
C LEU A 62 13.42 0.35 1.80
N THR A 63 13.84 0.20 3.06
CA THR A 63 14.55 -1.02 3.48
C THR A 63 13.54 -2.17 3.64
N PRO A 64 13.95 -3.44 3.48
CA PRO A 64 13.01 -4.58 3.51
C PRO A 64 12.24 -4.70 4.83
N GLU A 65 12.88 -4.31 5.93
CA GLU A 65 12.32 -4.35 7.29
C GLU A 65 11.50 -3.11 7.67
N GLU A 66 11.47 -2.08 6.80
CA GLU A 66 10.71 -0.87 7.07
C GLU A 66 9.21 -1.17 7.12
N GLN A 67 8.54 -0.65 8.14
CA GLN A 67 7.11 -0.85 8.31
C GLN A 67 6.33 0.18 7.51
N VAL A 68 5.38 -0.32 6.74
CA VAL A 68 4.53 0.45 5.84
C VAL A 68 3.09 0.11 6.09
N THR A 69 2.24 1.13 6.13
CA THR A 69 0.81 0.96 6.30
C THR A 69 0.12 1.12 4.96
N VAL A 70 -0.74 0.16 4.64
CA VAL A 70 -1.55 0.17 3.42
C VAL A 70 -3.01 -0.08 3.75
N GLU A 71 -3.89 0.36 2.87
CA GLU A 71 -5.31 0.02 2.92
C GLU A 71 -5.83 -0.29 1.52
N PRO A 72 -6.91 -1.07 1.36
CA PRO A 72 -7.48 -1.35 0.06
C PRO A 72 -7.94 -0.05 -0.62
N TYR A 73 -7.47 0.20 -1.84
CA TYR A 73 -7.73 1.47 -2.53
C TYR A 73 -9.24 1.69 -2.79
N ASP A 74 -9.97 0.64 -3.20
CA ASP A 74 -11.43 0.69 -3.44
C ASP A 74 -12.25 0.28 -2.20
N GLY A 75 -11.69 0.40 -0.99
CA GLY A 75 -12.35 -0.02 0.26
C GLY A 75 -12.61 -1.53 0.34
N GLY A 76 -11.83 -2.34 -0.39
CA GLY A 76 -11.89 -3.80 -0.35
C GLY A 76 -12.90 -4.40 -1.33
N LYS A 77 -13.47 -3.61 -2.26
CA LYS A 77 -14.25 -4.17 -3.36
C LYS A 77 -13.31 -4.94 -4.29
N ALA A 78 -13.55 -6.24 -4.40
CA ALA A 78 -12.88 -7.08 -5.39
C ALA A 78 -13.11 -6.50 -6.79
N PRO A 79 -12.14 -6.62 -7.72
CA PRO A 79 -12.35 -6.25 -9.10
C PRO A 79 -13.59 -6.98 -9.64
N VAL A 80 -14.62 -6.21 -10.02
CA VAL A 80 -15.78 -6.76 -10.73
C VAL A 80 -15.32 -7.13 -12.13
N VAL A 81 -15.04 -8.41 -12.36
CA VAL A 81 -14.80 -8.94 -13.70
C VAL A 81 -16.16 -8.97 -14.42
N PRO A 82 -16.37 -8.23 -15.52
CA PRO A 82 -17.61 -8.29 -16.30
C PRO A 82 -17.78 -9.61 -17.06
#